data_AF-A0A1A7YUG1-F1
#
_entry.id   AF-A0A1A7YUG1-F1
#
_cell.length_a   1.000
_cell.length_b   1.000
_cell.length_c   1.000
_cell.angle_alpha   90.00
_cell.angle_beta   90.00
_cell.angle_gamma   90.00
#
_symmetry.space_group_name_H-M   'P 1'
#
loop_
_entity.id
_entity.type
_entity.pdbx_description
1 polymer ?
#
loop_
_entity_poly.entity_id
_entity_poly.type
_entity_poly.pdbx_seq_one_letter_code
_entity_poly.pdbx_strand_id
1 'polypeptide(L)'
;GPHAGSHVQSSLPASRSCIVSHGSAFSGTHKMLLLVLFALLLLFCNLDVWYFLRGALVFFEALFQPTIGDILAEQSFDGMVLPHDLDYLGHMNNSRYLRECDFARFHHYMRNGLFMASRKLGAKLVVGASTIRYRRSLAFKEVFEIRTKVLGWDEKAFYLEQRFVSKKDSFVSAVMLCRQNVVGTSPETIIEYICKKKIECPEFSEELKHWISFISASSQALRAESGLEHKNK
;
A
#
# COMPACT_ATOMS: atom_id res chain seq x y z
N GLY A 1 -87.34 60.65 -12.47
CA GLY A 1 -86.72 61.74 -11.68
C GLY A 1 -85.22 61.53 -11.63
N PRO A 2 -84.40 62.57 -11.75
CA PRO A 2 -82.93 62.47 -11.73
C PRO A 2 -82.32 62.81 -10.36
N HIS A 3 -81.24 62.12 -9.98
CA HIS A 3 -80.16 62.54 -9.07
C HIS A 3 -78.95 61.64 -9.42
N ALA A 4 -77.78 62.16 -9.82
CA ALA A 4 -76.72 62.70 -8.96
C ALA A 4 -76.31 61.71 -7.84
N GLY A 5 -75.09 61.19 -7.71
CA GLY A 5 -73.85 61.40 -8.47
C GLY A 5 -72.68 61.67 -7.51
N SER A 6 -71.63 60.83 -7.51
CA SER A 6 -70.36 61.12 -6.82
C SER A 6 -69.21 60.20 -7.27
N HIS A 7 -68.08 60.79 -7.66
CA HIS A 7 -66.79 60.10 -7.68
C HIS A 7 -66.29 59.89 -6.25
N VAL A 8 -65.70 58.72 -5.97
CA VAL A 8 -64.75 58.55 -4.86
C VAL A 8 -63.55 57.78 -5.38
N GLN A 9 -62.38 58.42 -5.41
CA GLN A 9 -61.10 57.73 -5.52
C GLN A 9 -60.83 56.98 -4.21
N SER A 10 -60.64 55.67 -4.26
CA SER A 10 -60.08 54.90 -3.15
C SER A 10 -58.67 54.44 -3.50
N SER A 11 -57.71 54.92 -2.71
CA SER A 11 -56.29 54.56 -2.79
C SER A 11 -56.07 53.10 -2.38
N LEU A 12 -55.47 52.29 -3.26
CA LEU A 12 -54.91 50.99 -2.88
C LEU A 12 -53.41 51.14 -2.58
N PRO A 13 -52.89 50.56 -1.48
CA PRO A 13 -51.50 50.71 -1.10
C PRO A 13 -50.59 49.86 -1.98
N ALA A 14 -49.38 50.36 -2.26
CA ALA A 14 -48.36 49.60 -2.96
C ALA A 14 -47.94 48.38 -2.12
N SER A 15 -48.33 47.18 -2.55
CA SER A 15 -47.81 45.94 -1.98
C SER A 15 -46.33 45.81 -2.35
N ARG A 16 -45.45 46.09 -1.38
CA ARG A 16 -44.04 45.73 -1.50
C ARG A 16 -43.95 44.22 -1.59
N SER A 17 -43.74 43.70 -2.79
CA SER A 17 -43.41 42.30 -3.02
C SER A 17 -42.10 41.99 -2.28
N CYS A 18 -42.23 41.36 -1.11
CA CYS A 18 -41.09 40.79 -0.41
C CYS A 18 -40.71 39.50 -1.13
N ILE A 19 -39.93 39.62 -2.21
CA ILE A 19 -39.34 38.46 -2.88
C ILE A 19 -38.27 37.90 -1.94
N VAL A 20 -38.69 36.89 -1.17
CA VAL A 20 -37.84 36.13 -0.26
C VAL A 20 -36.72 35.46 -1.06
N SER A 21 -35.50 35.98 -0.92
CA SER A 21 -34.31 35.54 -1.66
C SER A 21 -33.73 34.22 -1.12
N HIS A 22 -34.49 33.13 -1.20
CA HIS A 22 -34.04 31.79 -0.78
C HIS A 22 -33.26 30.99 -1.86
N GLY A 23 -33.07 31.54 -3.07
CA GLY A 23 -32.46 30.82 -4.20
C GLY A 23 -30.92 30.80 -4.26
N SER A 24 -30.21 31.73 -3.59
CA SER A 24 -28.77 31.92 -3.79
C SER A 24 -27.90 30.91 -3.04
N ALA A 25 -28.17 30.68 -1.75
CA ALA A 25 -27.40 29.78 -0.91
C ALA A 25 -27.46 28.32 -1.40
N PHE A 26 -28.65 27.87 -1.82
CA PHE A 26 -28.87 26.51 -2.33
C PHE A 26 -28.06 26.22 -3.60
N SER A 27 -27.94 27.19 -4.51
CA SER A 27 -27.14 27.05 -5.74
C SER A 27 -25.63 26.91 -5.47
N GLY A 28 -25.11 27.62 -4.47
CA GLY A 28 -23.69 27.57 -4.09
C GLY A 28 -23.27 26.18 -3.60
N THR A 29 -24.05 25.58 -2.69
CA THR A 29 -23.75 24.27 -2.11
C THR A 29 -23.74 23.15 -3.16
N HIS A 30 -24.66 23.20 -4.13
CA HIS A 30 -24.69 22.21 -5.22
C HIS A 30 -23.47 22.32 -6.14
N LYS A 31 -23.05 23.54 -6.49
CA LYS A 31 -21.82 23.76 -7.28
C LYS A 31 -20.58 23.26 -6.54
N MET A 32 -20.48 23.55 -5.24
CA MET A 32 -19.38 23.07 -4.41
C MET A 32 -19.36 21.53 -4.31
N LEU A 33 -20.51 20.89 -4.10
CA LEU A 33 -20.64 19.43 -4.07
C LEU A 33 -20.21 18.80 -5.41
N LEU A 34 -20.66 19.37 -6.55
CA LEU A 34 -20.27 18.88 -7.88
C LEU A 34 -18.76 19.01 -8.12
N LEU A 35 -18.13 20.11 -7.69
CA LEU A 35 -16.68 20.27 -7.77
C LEU A 35 -15.92 19.25 -6.91
N VAL A 36 -16.40 18.96 -5.69
CA VAL A 36 -15.83 17.93 -4.81
C VAL A 36 -15.97 16.54 -5.44
N LEU A 37 -17.16 16.18 -5.94
CA LEU A 37 -17.40 14.89 -6.61
C LEU A 37 -16.54 14.73 -7.88
N PHE A 38 -16.38 15.79 -8.67
CA PHE A 38 -15.50 15.79 -9.83
C PHE A 38 -14.03 15.63 -9.44
N ALA A 39 -13.56 16.32 -8.41
CA ALA A 39 -12.19 16.14 -7.89
C ALA A 39 -11.95 14.72 -7.35
N LEU A 40 -12.90 14.15 -6.61
CA LEU A 40 -12.84 12.76 -6.14
C LEU A 40 -12.81 11.75 -7.29
N LEU A 41 -13.61 11.98 -8.35
CA LEU A 41 -13.59 11.16 -9.55
C LEU A 41 -12.25 11.26 -10.28
N LEU A 42 -11.70 12.47 -10.44
CA LEU A 42 -10.36 12.66 -11.03
C LEU A 42 -9.27 11.93 -10.24
N LEU A 43 -9.30 12.00 -8.90
CA LEU A 43 -8.39 11.25 -8.04
C LEU A 43 -8.55 9.74 -8.24
N PHE A 44 -9.78 9.23 -8.27
CA PHE A 44 -10.07 7.81 -8.48
C PHE A 44 -9.63 7.30 -9.87
N CYS A 45 -9.75 8.12 -10.91
CA CYS A 45 -9.34 7.77 -12.27
C CYS A 45 -7.83 7.81 -12.50
N ASN A 46 -7.09 8.63 -11.74
CA ASN A 46 -5.65 8.87 -11.98
C ASN A 46 -4.73 8.25 -10.91
N LEU A 47 -5.25 7.86 -9.75
CA LEU A 47 -4.48 7.28 -8.65
C LEU A 47 -5.13 5.98 -8.17
N ASP A 48 -4.29 5.02 -7.75
CA ASP A 48 -4.77 3.87 -6.97
C ASP A 48 -5.08 4.32 -5.53
N VAL A 49 -6.23 4.97 -5.37
CA VAL A 49 -6.70 5.53 -4.10
C VAL A 49 -6.71 4.47 -3.00
N TRP A 50 -7.08 3.22 -3.33
CA TRP A 50 -7.07 2.10 -2.39
C TRP A 50 -5.68 1.73 -1.91
N TYR A 51 -4.67 1.73 -2.79
CA TYR A 51 -3.27 1.53 -2.41
C TYR A 51 -2.80 2.58 -1.40
N PHE A 52 -3.06 3.87 -1.66
CA PHE A 52 -2.64 4.94 -0.76
C PHE A 52 -3.38 4.93 0.58
N LEU A 53 -4.69 4.69 0.58
CA LEU A 53 -5.48 4.56 1.81
C LEU A 53 -5.04 3.36 2.66
N ARG A 54 -4.79 2.18 2.05
CA ARG A 54 -4.30 1.00 2.77
C ARG A 54 -2.86 1.20 3.26
N GLY A 55 -1.99 1.81 2.46
CA GLY A 55 -0.63 2.16 2.88
C GLY A 55 -0.61 3.12 4.08
N ALA A 56 -1.50 4.12 4.10
CA ALA A 56 -1.68 5.02 5.25
C ALA A 56 -2.21 4.28 6.47
N LEU A 57 -3.22 3.42 6.32
CA LEU A 57 -3.75 2.56 7.40
C LEU A 57 -2.62 1.73 8.03
N VAL A 58 -1.86 1.01 7.21
CA VAL A 58 -0.75 0.13 7.64
C VAL A 58 0.35 0.94 8.34
N PHE A 59 0.65 2.15 7.87
CA PHE A 59 1.56 3.07 8.55
C PHE A 59 1.07 3.42 9.95
N PHE A 60 -0.20 3.84 10.10
CA PHE A 60 -0.75 4.20 11.41
C PHE A 60 -0.87 2.97 12.34
N GLU A 61 -1.32 1.83 11.84
CA GLU A 61 -1.35 0.56 12.59
C GLU A 61 0.04 0.20 13.14
N ALA A 62 1.07 0.27 12.31
CA ALA A 62 2.45 -0.01 12.71
C ALA A 62 3.02 1.00 13.74
N LEU A 63 2.54 2.25 13.77
CA LEU A 63 2.94 3.24 14.79
C LEU A 63 2.38 2.94 16.17
N PHE A 64 1.21 2.28 16.27
CA PHE A 64 0.58 1.94 17.55
C PHE A 64 0.93 0.53 18.05
N GLN A 65 1.54 -0.31 17.22
CA GLN A 65 1.97 -1.65 17.61
C GLN A 65 3.37 -1.66 18.25
N PRO A 66 3.65 -2.61 19.18
CA PRO A 66 4.95 -2.70 19.82
C PRO A 66 6.04 -3.09 18.82
N THR A 67 7.20 -2.45 18.95
CA THR A 67 8.40 -2.77 18.16
C THR A 67 8.96 -4.14 18.54
N ILE A 68 9.38 -4.91 17.54
CA ILE A 68 10.01 -6.22 17.70
C ILE A 68 11.51 -6.03 17.45
N GLY A 69 12.31 -6.03 18.51
CA GLY A 69 13.75 -5.75 18.43
C GLY A 69 14.59 -6.85 17.77
N ASP A 70 14.02 -8.04 17.59
CA ASP A 70 14.62 -9.11 16.78
C ASP A 70 14.23 -8.95 15.31
N ILE A 71 15.23 -8.75 14.45
CA ILE A 71 15.06 -8.54 13.01
C ILE A 71 14.74 -9.85 12.28
N LEU A 72 15.13 -10.99 12.86
CA LEU A 72 14.94 -12.34 12.32
C LEU A 72 13.64 -13.01 12.81
N ALA A 73 12.96 -12.41 13.78
CA ALA A 73 11.66 -12.86 14.26
C ALA A 73 10.59 -12.76 13.16
N GLU A 74 9.79 -13.82 13.02
CA GLU A 74 8.62 -13.82 12.14
C GLU A 74 7.55 -12.85 12.67
N GLN A 75 6.95 -12.06 11.78
CA GLN A 75 5.85 -11.14 12.11
C GLN A 75 4.62 -11.45 11.24
N SER A 76 3.47 -11.64 11.87
CA SER A 76 2.18 -11.74 11.17
C SER A 76 1.60 -10.34 10.89
N PHE A 77 1.08 -10.17 9.68
CA PHE A 77 0.24 -9.04 9.26
C PHE A 77 -1.11 -9.57 8.76
N ASP A 78 -2.22 -9.04 9.27
CA ASP A 78 -3.56 -9.57 9.00
C ASP A 78 -4.21 -8.95 7.76
N GLY A 79 -4.97 -9.77 7.02
CA GLY A 79 -5.71 -9.36 5.83
C GLY A 79 -7.00 -10.13 5.62
N MET A 80 -7.88 -9.57 4.79
CA MET A 80 -9.12 -10.19 4.32
C MET A 80 -9.29 -9.85 2.84
N VAL A 81 -9.74 -10.80 2.02
CA VAL A 81 -10.00 -10.56 0.59
C VAL A 81 -11.25 -9.68 0.42
N LEU A 82 -11.05 -8.43 -0.03
CA LEU A 82 -12.12 -7.45 -0.25
C LEU A 82 -12.67 -7.53 -1.70
N PRO A 83 -13.83 -6.91 -2.00
CA PRO A 83 -14.41 -6.98 -3.35
C PRO A 83 -13.48 -6.46 -4.46
N HIS A 84 -12.64 -5.46 -4.14
CA HIS A 84 -11.70 -4.87 -5.10
C HIS A 84 -10.39 -5.67 -5.28
N ASP A 85 -10.21 -6.76 -4.54
CA ASP A 85 -9.07 -7.66 -4.69
C ASP A 85 -9.37 -8.84 -5.61
N LEU A 86 -10.63 -9.02 -6.03
CA LEU A 86 -11.06 -10.15 -6.84
C LEU A 86 -10.68 -9.99 -8.32
N ASP A 87 -10.45 -11.12 -8.98
CA ASP A 87 -10.41 -11.25 -10.43
C ASP A 87 -11.76 -11.71 -11.02
N TYR A 88 -11.82 -11.85 -12.36
CA TYR A 88 -13.01 -12.34 -13.06
C TYR A 88 -13.42 -13.78 -12.72
N LEU A 89 -12.55 -14.55 -12.05
CA LEU A 89 -12.83 -15.91 -11.58
C LEU A 89 -13.31 -15.94 -10.11
N GLY A 90 -13.49 -14.78 -9.48
CA GLY A 90 -13.97 -14.66 -8.10
C GLY A 90 -12.92 -15.00 -7.03
N HIS A 91 -11.65 -15.07 -7.41
CA HIS A 91 -10.53 -15.33 -6.50
C HIS A 91 -9.71 -14.07 -6.27
N MET A 92 -8.92 -14.03 -5.19
CA MET A 92 -7.94 -12.97 -4.99
C MET A 92 -6.97 -12.92 -6.18
N ASN A 93 -6.94 -11.78 -6.88
CA ASN A 93 -6.14 -11.56 -8.07
C ASN A 93 -4.64 -11.72 -7.73
N ASN A 94 -3.89 -12.44 -8.57
CA ASN A 94 -2.45 -12.71 -8.36
C ASN A 94 -1.61 -11.45 -8.03
N SER A 95 -1.91 -10.31 -8.67
CA SER A 95 -1.21 -9.05 -8.40
C SER A 95 -1.45 -8.49 -6.98
N ARG A 96 -2.58 -8.83 -6.36
CA ARG A 96 -2.93 -8.42 -4.99
C ARG A 96 -2.06 -9.11 -3.94
N TYR A 97 -1.61 -10.35 -4.19
CA TYR A 97 -0.66 -11.01 -3.30
C TYR A 97 0.66 -10.22 -3.22
N LEU A 98 1.21 -9.77 -4.36
CA LEU A 98 2.44 -8.96 -4.35
C LEU A 98 2.24 -7.61 -3.64
N ARG A 99 1.05 -7.00 -3.79
CA ARG A 99 0.67 -5.73 -3.14
C ARG A 99 0.52 -5.88 -1.62
N GLU A 100 -0.17 -6.90 -1.13
CA GLU A 100 -0.27 -7.15 0.30
C GLU A 100 1.09 -7.56 0.89
N CYS A 101 1.97 -8.20 0.11
CA CYS A 101 3.37 -8.40 0.47
C CYS A 101 4.13 -7.09 0.70
N ASP A 102 3.91 -6.04 -0.11
CA ASP A 102 4.49 -4.70 0.14
C ASP A 102 4.02 -4.12 1.47
N PHE A 103 2.72 -4.18 1.76
CA PHE A 103 2.17 -3.72 3.03
C PHE A 103 2.73 -4.49 4.23
N ALA A 104 2.78 -5.83 4.15
CA ALA A 104 3.36 -6.66 5.21
C ALA A 104 4.87 -6.42 5.40
N ARG A 105 5.65 -6.18 4.33
CA ARG A 105 7.06 -5.76 4.44
C ARG A 105 7.20 -4.41 5.12
N PHE A 106 6.40 -3.44 4.72
CA PHE A 106 6.44 -2.09 5.26
C PHE A 106 6.10 -2.08 6.77
N HIS A 107 5.04 -2.78 7.15
CA HIS A 107 4.67 -3.05 8.54
C HIS A 107 5.83 -3.69 9.33
N HIS A 108 6.42 -4.76 8.78
CA HIS A 108 7.56 -5.45 9.38
C HIS A 108 8.78 -4.52 9.58
N TYR A 109 9.08 -3.65 8.59
CA TYR A 109 10.19 -2.69 8.65
C TYR A 109 9.97 -1.56 9.65
N MET A 110 8.73 -1.12 9.83
CA MET A 110 8.41 -0.15 10.87
C MET A 110 8.58 -0.77 12.26
N ARG A 111 8.07 -1.99 12.46
CA ARG A 111 8.10 -2.66 13.76
C ARG A 111 9.47 -3.16 14.19
N ASN A 112 10.35 -3.58 13.27
CA ASN A 112 11.72 -3.98 13.62
C ASN A 112 12.78 -2.88 13.48
N GLY A 113 12.37 -1.65 13.17
CA GLY A 113 13.26 -0.49 13.07
C GLY A 113 14.03 -0.36 11.75
N LEU A 114 13.97 -1.33 10.82
CA LEU A 114 14.60 -1.22 9.48
C LEU A 114 14.19 0.06 8.75
N PHE A 115 12.92 0.48 8.84
CA PHE A 115 12.44 1.72 8.22
C PHE A 115 13.13 2.97 8.79
N MET A 116 13.20 3.06 10.12
CA MET A 116 13.79 4.22 10.81
C MET A 116 15.31 4.26 10.69
N ALA A 117 15.97 3.10 10.73
CA ALA A 117 17.41 2.98 10.50
C ALA A 117 17.76 3.37 9.05
N SER A 118 17.06 2.81 8.06
CA SER A 118 17.28 3.13 6.64
C SER A 118 17.12 4.63 6.39
N ARG A 119 16.04 5.25 6.90
CA ARG A 119 15.81 6.69 6.76
C ARG A 119 16.94 7.54 7.38
N LYS A 120 17.44 7.16 8.55
CA LYS A 120 18.54 7.89 9.22
C LYS A 120 19.90 7.73 8.53
N LEU A 121 20.14 6.56 7.94
CA LEU A 121 21.38 6.23 7.21
C LEU A 121 21.34 6.69 5.74
N GLY A 122 20.24 7.29 5.28
CA GLY A 122 20.05 7.68 3.87
C GLY A 122 19.84 6.49 2.92
N ALA A 123 19.61 5.30 3.46
CA ALA A 123 19.46 4.07 2.70
C ALA A 123 18.03 3.93 2.13
N LYS A 124 17.94 3.35 0.92
CA LYS A 124 16.67 2.98 0.27
C LYS A 124 16.62 1.47 0.11
N LEU A 125 15.53 0.86 0.57
CA LEU A 125 15.21 -0.55 0.33
C LEU A 125 14.36 -0.64 -0.95
N VAL A 126 14.81 -1.41 -1.93
CA VAL A 126 14.17 -1.52 -3.25
C VAL A 126 14.05 -2.98 -3.65
N VAL A 127 12.86 -3.41 -4.10
CA VAL A 127 12.64 -4.76 -4.65
C VAL A 127 13.58 -4.97 -5.84
N GLY A 128 14.56 -5.86 -5.69
CA GLY A 128 15.48 -6.27 -6.75
C GLY A 128 15.02 -7.53 -7.49
N ALA A 129 14.32 -8.43 -6.79
CA ALA A 129 13.67 -9.59 -7.36
C ALA A 129 12.57 -10.10 -6.42
N SER A 130 11.55 -10.74 -6.99
CA SER A 130 10.52 -11.46 -6.23
C SER A 130 10.05 -12.68 -7.01
N THR A 131 9.88 -13.81 -6.34
CA THR A 131 9.24 -15.01 -6.90
C THR A 131 8.15 -15.46 -5.96
N ILE A 132 6.97 -15.77 -6.49
CA ILE A 132 5.81 -16.20 -5.71
C ILE A 132 5.30 -17.55 -6.23
N ARG A 133 5.08 -18.49 -5.31
CA ARG A 133 4.46 -19.79 -5.58
C ARG A 133 3.07 -19.82 -4.95
N TYR A 134 2.05 -19.80 -5.79
CA TYR A 134 0.67 -20.02 -5.40
C TYR A 134 0.42 -21.52 -5.15
N ARG A 135 -0.32 -21.84 -4.09
CA ARG A 135 -0.73 -23.21 -3.72
C ARG A 135 -2.24 -23.37 -3.68
N ARG A 136 -2.94 -22.35 -3.18
CA ARG A 136 -4.41 -22.27 -3.15
C ARG A 136 -4.85 -20.81 -3.25
N SER A 137 -5.83 -20.55 -4.09
CA SER A 137 -6.46 -19.22 -4.19
C SER A 137 -7.22 -18.88 -2.90
N LEU A 138 -7.15 -17.63 -2.47
CA LEU A 138 -7.98 -17.10 -1.38
C LEU A 138 -9.31 -16.60 -1.97
N ALA A 139 -10.42 -16.95 -1.34
CA ALA A 139 -11.77 -16.59 -1.79
C ALA A 139 -12.25 -15.26 -1.17
N PHE A 140 -13.32 -14.68 -1.73
CA PHE A 140 -13.97 -13.49 -1.18
C PHE A 140 -14.31 -13.63 0.32
N LYS A 141 -13.97 -12.61 1.13
CA LYS A 141 -14.08 -12.60 2.60
C LYS A 141 -13.22 -13.63 3.34
N GLU A 142 -12.34 -14.38 2.68
CA GLU A 142 -11.39 -15.24 3.37
C GLU A 142 -10.38 -14.36 4.13
N VAL A 143 -10.19 -14.69 5.41
CA VAL A 143 -9.24 -14.01 6.30
C VAL A 143 -7.93 -14.78 6.28
N PHE A 144 -6.83 -14.07 6.13
CA PHE A 144 -5.48 -14.61 6.08
C PHE A 144 -4.52 -13.80 6.96
N GLU A 145 -3.37 -14.38 7.25
CA GLU A 145 -2.20 -13.65 7.75
C GLU A 145 -1.06 -13.77 6.74
N ILE A 146 -0.23 -12.73 6.65
CA ILE A 146 1.05 -12.74 5.94
C ILE A 146 2.15 -12.81 6.99
N ARG A 147 2.74 -13.98 7.15
CA ARG A 147 3.91 -14.18 8.00
C ARG A 147 5.16 -13.75 7.23
N THR A 148 5.78 -12.67 7.67
CA THR A 148 6.98 -12.09 7.05
C THR A 148 8.19 -12.38 7.92
N LYS A 149 9.28 -12.86 7.32
CA LYS A 149 10.53 -13.17 8.00
C LYS A 149 11.74 -12.75 7.16
N VAL A 150 12.75 -12.15 7.79
CA VAL A 150 14.08 -11.97 7.19
C VAL A 150 14.83 -13.30 7.29
N LEU A 151 15.23 -13.85 6.14
CA LEU A 151 16.02 -15.08 6.05
C LEU A 151 17.52 -14.80 6.26
N GLY A 152 17.97 -13.57 5.95
CA GLY A 152 19.34 -13.11 6.12
C GLY A 152 19.66 -11.97 5.15
N TRP A 153 20.94 -11.71 4.90
CA TRP A 153 21.42 -10.65 4.01
C TRP A 153 22.77 -10.98 3.39
N ASP A 154 23.09 -10.32 2.27
CA ASP A 154 24.44 -10.27 1.70
C ASP A 154 25.00 -8.83 1.77
N GLU A 155 26.06 -8.53 1.02
CA GLU A 155 26.66 -7.18 0.93
C GLU A 155 25.69 -6.10 0.41
N LYS A 156 24.65 -6.48 -0.33
CA LYS A 156 23.84 -5.61 -1.21
C LYS A 156 22.34 -5.73 -0.99
N ALA A 157 21.84 -6.80 -0.38
CA ALA A 157 20.41 -7.05 -0.24
C ALA A 157 20.02 -7.83 1.02
N PHE A 158 18.82 -7.54 1.53
CA PHE A 158 18.11 -8.41 2.46
C PHE A 158 17.32 -9.49 1.70
N TYR A 159 17.24 -10.68 2.27
CA TYR A 159 16.46 -11.81 1.78
C TYR A 159 15.26 -12.04 2.71
N LEU A 160 14.05 -12.07 2.16
CA LEU A 160 12.81 -12.22 2.93
C LEU A 160 11.92 -13.32 2.37
N GLU A 161 11.23 -14.01 3.27
CA GLU A 161 10.10 -14.89 2.97
C GLU A 161 8.81 -14.24 3.46
N GLN A 162 7.74 -14.39 2.68
CA GLN A 162 6.38 -14.01 3.07
C GLN A 162 5.40 -15.13 2.74
N ARG A 163 4.71 -15.65 3.76
CA ARG A 163 3.77 -16.77 3.65
C ARG A 163 2.35 -16.29 3.91
N PHE A 164 1.47 -16.45 2.92
CA PHE A 164 0.03 -16.26 3.09
C PHE A 164 -0.54 -17.51 3.75
N VAL A 165 -1.08 -17.39 4.95
CA VAL A 165 -1.69 -18.49 5.71
C VAL A 165 -3.17 -18.19 5.90
N SER A 166 -4.04 -19.08 5.45
CA SER A 166 -5.48 -18.93 5.68
C SER A 166 -5.80 -19.12 7.17
N LYS A 167 -6.52 -18.18 7.78
CA LYS A 167 -6.95 -18.31 9.20
C LYS A 167 -8.04 -19.35 9.41
N LYS A 168 -8.63 -19.88 8.33
CA LYS A 168 -9.67 -20.92 8.39
C LYS A 168 -9.12 -22.29 8.75
N ASP A 169 -7.96 -22.65 8.20
CA ASP A 169 -7.40 -24.01 8.27
C ASP A 169 -5.86 -24.04 8.39
N SER A 170 -5.23 -22.90 8.63
CA SER A 170 -3.77 -22.73 8.72
C SER A 170 -3.00 -23.17 7.47
N PHE A 171 -3.67 -23.29 6.32
CA PHE A 171 -3.01 -23.69 5.07
C PHE A 171 -2.22 -22.52 4.48
N VAL A 172 -0.96 -22.78 4.11
CA VAL A 172 -0.12 -21.81 3.40
C VAL A 172 -0.58 -21.70 1.93
N SER A 173 -1.42 -20.70 1.64
CA SER A 173 -2.04 -20.45 0.33
C SER A 173 -1.04 -19.96 -0.73
N ALA A 174 -0.04 -19.18 -0.34
CA ALA A 174 1.06 -18.75 -1.22
C ALA A 174 2.34 -18.49 -0.42
N VAL A 175 3.50 -18.61 -1.07
CA VAL A 175 4.82 -18.27 -0.51
C VAL A 175 5.56 -17.38 -1.49
N MET A 176 6.12 -16.27 -1.02
CA MET A 176 6.91 -15.33 -1.82
C MET A 176 8.31 -15.15 -1.22
N LEU A 177 9.34 -15.29 -2.06
CA LEU A 177 10.72 -14.91 -1.76
C LEU A 177 11.02 -13.53 -2.34
N CYS A 178 11.73 -12.69 -1.58
CA CYS A 178 12.09 -11.33 -1.95
C CYS A 178 13.59 -11.06 -1.78
N ARG A 179 14.16 -10.31 -2.72
CA ARG A 179 15.49 -9.74 -2.65
C ARG A 179 15.33 -8.23 -2.60
N GLN A 180 15.68 -7.62 -1.47
CA GLN A 180 15.51 -6.20 -1.19
C GLN A 180 16.88 -5.53 -1.23
N ASN A 181 17.21 -4.95 -2.37
CA ASN A 181 18.46 -4.22 -2.57
C ASN A 181 18.52 -3.02 -1.63
N VAL A 182 19.67 -2.83 -1.00
CA VAL A 182 19.99 -1.62 -0.23
C VAL A 182 20.79 -0.68 -1.14
N VAL A 183 20.31 0.55 -1.27
CA VAL A 183 20.97 1.61 -2.04
C VAL A 183 21.36 2.73 -1.09
N GLY A 184 22.63 3.15 -1.13
CA GLY A 184 23.20 4.19 -0.27
C GLY A 184 24.08 3.65 0.87
N THR A 185 23.79 2.46 1.39
CA THR A 185 24.59 1.73 2.39
C THR A 185 24.58 0.23 2.09
N SER A 186 25.13 -0.60 3.00
CA SER A 186 24.95 -2.06 3.01
C SER A 186 23.82 -2.49 3.98
N PRO A 187 23.34 -3.75 3.88
CA PRO A 187 22.49 -4.37 4.91
C PRO A 187 23.15 -4.40 6.30
N GLU A 188 24.43 -4.79 6.38
CA GLU A 188 25.18 -4.95 7.64
C GLU A 188 25.16 -3.66 8.48
N THR A 189 25.44 -2.50 7.87
CA THR A 189 25.44 -1.21 8.57
C THR A 189 24.05 -0.84 9.12
N ILE A 190 22.97 -1.27 8.47
CA ILE A 190 21.60 -1.06 8.96
C ILE A 190 21.33 -1.97 10.17
N ILE A 191 21.76 -3.24 10.12
CA ILE A 191 21.65 -4.18 11.24
C ILE A 191 22.45 -3.70 12.46
N GLU A 192 23.71 -3.31 12.26
CA GLU A 192 24.57 -2.77 13.32
C GLU A 192 23.95 -1.52 13.96
N TYR A 193 23.34 -0.63 13.17
CA TYR A 193 22.66 0.56 13.67
C TYR A 193 21.45 0.25 14.55
N ILE A 194 20.64 -0.76 14.19
CA ILE A 194 19.44 -1.14 14.95
C ILE A 194 19.85 -1.88 16.23
N CYS A 195 20.69 -2.90 16.09
CA CYS A 195 20.97 -3.84 17.16
C CYS A 195 22.08 -3.36 18.11
N LYS A 196 22.86 -2.35 17.71
CA LYS A 196 24.03 -1.80 18.44
C LYS A 196 25.09 -2.85 18.80
N LYS A 197 25.04 -4.00 18.13
CA LYS A 197 25.94 -5.14 18.24
C LYS A 197 26.00 -5.79 16.86
N LYS A 198 27.11 -6.45 16.56
CA LYS A 198 27.19 -7.31 15.39
C LYS A 198 26.26 -8.51 15.57
N ILE A 199 25.50 -8.85 14.52
CA ILE A 199 24.68 -10.06 14.46
C ILE A 199 25.19 -10.87 13.28
N GLU A 200 25.44 -12.15 13.49
CA GLU A 200 25.83 -13.06 12.41
C GLU A 200 24.62 -13.31 11.50
N CYS A 201 24.81 -13.18 10.19
CA CYS A 201 23.78 -13.55 9.23
C CYS A 201 23.48 -15.06 9.36
N PRO A 202 22.20 -15.48 9.43
CA PRO A 202 21.83 -16.89 9.43
C PRO A 202 22.36 -17.62 8.21
N GLU A 203 22.63 -18.93 8.35
CA GLU A 203 22.93 -19.76 7.19
C GLU A 203 21.70 -19.86 6.28
N PHE A 204 21.90 -19.64 4.98
CA PHE A 204 20.84 -19.77 3.99
C PHE A 204 20.45 -21.23 3.80
N SER A 205 19.14 -21.50 3.69
CA SER A 205 18.66 -22.82 3.27
C SER A 205 19.06 -23.13 1.82
N GLU A 206 19.11 -24.41 1.46
CA GLU A 206 19.38 -24.83 0.07
C GLU A 206 18.34 -24.26 -0.92
N GLU A 207 17.08 -24.12 -0.53
CA GLU A 207 16.06 -23.45 -1.34
C GLU A 207 16.44 -21.98 -1.63
N LEU A 208 16.89 -21.24 -0.61
CA LEU A 208 17.33 -19.85 -0.76
C LEU A 208 18.62 -19.76 -1.60
N LYS A 209 19.60 -20.65 -1.37
CA LYS A 209 20.84 -20.72 -2.17
C LYS A 209 20.54 -20.95 -3.65
N HIS A 210 19.66 -21.91 -3.99
CA HIS A 210 19.22 -22.15 -5.36
C HIS A 210 18.47 -20.94 -5.96
N TRP A 211 17.61 -20.29 -5.20
CA TRP A 211 16.86 -19.11 -5.65
C TRP A 211 17.78 -17.89 -5.92
N ILE A 212 18.78 -17.66 -5.08
CA ILE A 212 19.82 -16.63 -5.28
C ILE A 212 20.64 -16.96 -6.54
N SER A 213 20.98 -18.23 -6.76
CA SER A 213 21.68 -18.69 -7.98
C SER A 213 20.85 -18.43 -9.24
N PHE A 214 19.56 -18.77 -9.23
CA PHE A 214 18.62 -18.49 -10.33
C PHE A 214 18.57 -16.99 -10.68
N ILE A 215 18.43 -16.10 -9.67
CA ILE A 215 18.45 -14.66 -9.90
C ILE A 215 19.79 -14.18 -10.44
N SER A 216 20.90 -14.74 -9.94
CA SER A 216 22.25 -14.36 -10.37
C SER A 216 22.49 -14.73 -11.83
N ALA A 217 22.10 -15.94 -12.25
CA ALA A 217 22.18 -16.38 -13.64
C ALA A 217 21.29 -15.52 -14.56
N SER A 218 20.04 -15.25 -14.17
CA SER A 218 19.15 -14.34 -14.92
C SER A 218 19.74 -12.94 -15.05
N SER A 219 20.34 -12.41 -13.97
CA SER A 219 20.99 -11.10 -13.97
C SER A 219 22.26 -11.06 -14.81
N GLN A 220 22.98 -12.16 -14.96
CA GLN A 220 24.13 -12.26 -15.87
C GLN A 220 23.68 -12.26 -17.34
N ALA A 221 22.71 -13.10 -17.70
CA ALA A 221 22.15 -13.13 -19.05
C ALA A 221 21.67 -11.73 -19.52
N LEU A 222 20.91 -11.03 -18.69
CA LEU A 222 20.42 -9.67 -18.99
C LEU A 222 21.56 -8.63 -19.17
N ARG A 223 22.72 -8.80 -18.51
CA ARG A 223 23.89 -7.91 -18.72
C ARG A 223 24.59 -8.18 -20.04
N ALA A 224 24.71 -9.45 -20.42
CA ALA A 224 25.27 -9.87 -21.70
C ALA A 224 24.38 -9.37 -22.86
N GLU A 225 23.06 -9.57 -22.77
CA GLU A 225 22.07 -9.04 -23.73
C GLU A 225 22.16 -7.50 -23.88
N SER A 226 22.38 -6.80 -22.76
CA SER A 226 22.49 -5.33 -22.75
C SER A 226 23.84 -4.79 -23.24
N GLY A 227 24.81 -5.65 -23.58
CA GLY A 227 26.17 -5.26 -23.97
C GLY A 227 26.95 -4.53 -22.86
N LEU A 228 26.53 -4.64 -21.60
CA LEU A 228 27.08 -3.88 -20.47
C LEU A 228 28.40 -4.43 -19.94
N GLU A 229 28.81 -5.62 -20.35
CA GLU A 229 30.06 -6.26 -19.91
C GLU A 229 31.32 -5.47 -20.27
N HIS A 230 31.27 -4.66 -21.33
CA HIS A 230 32.39 -3.83 -21.79
C HIS A 230 32.45 -2.42 -21.19
N LYS A 231 31.46 -1.99 -20.38
CA LYS A 231 31.38 -0.60 -19.86
C LYS A 231 31.98 -0.38 -18.47
N ASN A 232 32.36 -1.44 -17.75
CA ASN A 232 32.89 -1.39 -16.38
C ASN A 232 34.32 -1.94 -16.27
N LYS A 233 35.16 -1.73 -17.29
CA LYS A 233 36.62 -1.91 -17.24
C LYS A 233 37.31 -0.56 -17.30
#